data_AF-A0A0W4ZRB1-F1
#
_entry.id   AF-A0A0W4ZRB1-F1
#
_cell.length_a   1.000
_cell.length_b   1.000
_cell.length_c   1.000
_cell.angle_alpha   90.00
_cell.angle_beta   90.00
_cell.angle_gamma   90.00
#
_symmetry.space_group_name_H-M   'P 1'
#
loop_
_entity.id
_entity.type
_entity.pdbx_description
1 polymer ?
#
loop_
_entity_poly.entity_id
_entity_poly.type
_entity_poly.pdbx_seq_one_letter_code
_entity_poly.pdbx_strand_id
1 'polypeptide(L)'
;MTGNGIYKGSTEPNFRKTWDLAEYAQKAAEREAEEKKNAKIRWEKKHGKFKREPTPPDVKIVEARDKLNLEENLNKTVLVPYGASVGRRGKGAGYYCETCDETYKDSNSWIDHLNSKQRIIRILANLRATNQTLRQDRATLDDVRKRLAWLKQKIADEKKHVEFNLSQRISERKAIEEEERKEKKEKKKIRLKEKQLNTKKDDDLISVENDTIAQMMGFENFGSTKL
;
A
#
# COMPACT_ATOMS: atom_id res chain seq x y z
N MET A 1 55.49 -16.27 -43.44
CA MET A 1 55.24 -15.51 -44.69
C MET A 1 54.08 -14.56 -44.43
N THR A 2 54.39 -13.28 -44.31
CA THR A 2 53.47 -12.18 -43.98
C THR A 2 52.74 -11.72 -45.24
N GLY A 3 51.48 -12.11 -45.39
CA GLY A 3 50.58 -11.55 -46.40
C GLY A 3 49.81 -10.36 -45.84
N ASN A 4 50.37 -9.15 -45.95
CA ASN A 4 49.65 -7.91 -45.66
C ASN A 4 48.60 -7.66 -46.75
N GLY A 5 47.32 -7.90 -46.44
CA GLY A 5 46.19 -7.55 -47.29
C GLY A 5 45.86 -6.05 -47.22
N ILE A 6 45.81 -5.41 -48.39
CA ILE A 6 45.83 -3.96 -48.65
C ILE A 6 44.43 -3.31 -48.63
N TYR A 7 43.58 -3.61 -47.64
CA TYR A 7 42.29 -2.88 -47.54
C TYR A 7 42.02 -2.47 -46.09
N LYS A 8 42.65 -1.38 -45.68
CA LYS A 8 42.22 -0.59 -44.52
C LYS A 8 41.05 0.31 -44.93
N GLY A 9 39.88 0.04 -44.36
CA GLY A 9 38.85 1.04 -44.06
C GLY A 9 37.91 1.42 -45.19
N SER A 10 36.83 0.66 -45.37
CA SER A 10 35.54 1.22 -45.77
C SER A 10 34.58 1.17 -44.57
N THR A 11 34.20 2.33 -44.05
CA THR A 11 33.19 2.51 -43.00
C THR A 11 31.78 2.42 -43.61
N GLU A 12 31.41 1.23 -44.08
CA GLU A 12 30.01 0.88 -44.32
C GLU A 12 29.51 0.01 -43.14
N PRO A 13 28.30 0.23 -42.61
CA PRO A 13 27.78 -0.62 -41.54
C PRO A 13 27.55 -2.02 -42.09
N ASN A 14 28.47 -2.92 -41.75
CA ASN A 14 28.41 -4.32 -42.17
C ASN A 14 27.30 -5.03 -41.36
N PHE A 15 26.13 -5.26 -41.99
CA PHE A 15 24.99 -5.98 -41.39
C PHE A 15 25.23 -7.49 -41.21
N ARG A 16 26.43 -7.98 -41.54
CA ARG A 16 26.82 -9.39 -41.39
C ARG A 16 27.43 -9.61 -40.01
N LYS A 17 26.94 -10.61 -39.28
CA LYS A 17 27.51 -11.04 -37.99
C LYS A 17 28.95 -11.52 -38.20
N THR A 18 29.91 -10.70 -37.84
CA THR A 18 31.32 -11.07 -37.75
C THR A 18 31.57 -11.74 -36.41
N TRP A 19 32.05 -12.98 -36.42
CA TRP A 19 32.40 -13.70 -35.20
C TRP A 19 33.80 -13.28 -34.76
N ASP A 20 33.92 -12.66 -33.61
CA ASP A 20 35.23 -12.33 -33.03
C ASP A 20 35.85 -13.56 -32.38
N LEU A 21 36.83 -14.17 -33.06
CA LEU A 21 37.53 -15.37 -32.62
C LEU A 21 38.12 -15.25 -31.21
N ALA A 22 38.55 -14.04 -30.80
CA ALA A 22 39.14 -13.82 -29.48
C ALA A 22 38.08 -13.88 -28.37
N GLU A 23 36.92 -13.25 -28.56
CA GLU A 23 35.80 -13.33 -27.61
C GLU A 23 35.26 -14.75 -27.48
N TYR A 24 35.16 -15.48 -28.59
CA TYR A 24 34.67 -16.85 -28.58
C TYR A 24 35.66 -17.81 -27.91
N ALA A 25 36.97 -17.58 -28.07
CA ALA A 25 37.99 -18.32 -27.33
C ALA A 25 37.91 -18.05 -25.81
N GLN A 26 37.66 -16.80 -25.40
CA GLN A 26 37.46 -16.46 -23.99
C GLN A 26 36.19 -17.08 -23.41
N LYS A 27 35.06 -16.98 -24.13
CA LYS A 27 33.78 -17.62 -23.74
C LYS A 27 33.90 -19.15 -23.66
N ALA A 28 34.69 -19.76 -24.55
CA ALA A 28 34.96 -21.21 -24.50
C ALA A 28 35.79 -21.58 -23.27
N ALA A 29 36.85 -20.83 -22.97
CA ALA A 29 37.68 -21.05 -21.79
C ALA A 29 36.91 -20.86 -20.47
N GLU A 30 36.01 -19.86 -20.40
CA GLU A 30 35.12 -19.64 -19.26
C GLU A 30 34.17 -20.82 -19.06
N ARG A 31 33.52 -21.29 -20.14
CA ARG A 31 32.64 -22.46 -20.10
C ARG A 31 33.39 -23.72 -19.64
N GLU A 32 34.59 -23.98 -20.16
CA GLU A 32 35.41 -25.11 -19.72
C GLU A 32 35.80 -25.00 -18.24
N ALA A 33 36.13 -23.79 -17.76
CA ALA A 33 36.46 -23.56 -16.37
C ALA A 33 35.25 -23.80 -15.45
N GLU A 34 34.06 -23.37 -15.85
CA GLU A 34 32.81 -23.65 -15.15
C GLU A 34 32.47 -25.14 -15.15
N GLU A 35 32.62 -25.83 -16.27
CA GLU A 35 32.41 -27.28 -16.37
C GLU A 35 33.37 -28.06 -15.47
N LYS A 36 34.65 -27.68 -15.44
CA LYS A 36 35.66 -28.27 -14.54
C LYS A 36 35.32 -28.01 -13.06
N LYS A 37 34.89 -26.80 -12.70
CA LYS A 37 34.41 -26.48 -11.33
C LYS A 37 33.18 -27.31 -10.97
N ASN A 38 32.20 -27.40 -11.87
CA ASN A 38 30.99 -28.19 -11.67
C ASN A 38 31.27 -29.68 -11.58
N ALA A 39 32.19 -30.21 -12.39
CA ALA A 39 32.64 -31.60 -12.34
C ALA A 39 33.32 -31.92 -11.01
N LYS A 40 34.19 -31.02 -10.52
CA LYS A 40 34.84 -31.14 -9.21
C LYS A 40 33.81 -31.16 -8.08
N ILE A 41 32.84 -30.25 -8.10
CA ILE A 41 31.73 -30.23 -7.12
C ILE A 41 30.90 -31.53 -7.17
N ARG A 42 30.59 -32.05 -8.36
CA ARG A 42 29.87 -33.33 -8.52
C ARG A 42 30.67 -34.51 -7.96
N TRP A 43 31.98 -34.54 -8.21
CA TRP A 43 32.89 -35.56 -7.70
C TRP A 43 32.99 -35.50 -6.17
N GLU A 44 33.18 -34.31 -5.60
CA GLU A 44 33.22 -34.10 -4.14
C GLU A 44 31.91 -34.46 -3.44
N LYS A 45 30.75 -34.24 -4.08
CA LYS A 45 29.44 -34.68 -3.60
C LYS A 45 29.31 -36.20 -3.58
N LYS A 46 29.79 -36.90 -4.63
CA LYS A 46 29.76 -38.37 -4.69
C LYS A 46 30.66 -39.02 -3.64
N HIS A 47 31.80 -38.42 -3.35
CA HIS A 47 32.76 -38.93 -2.37
C HIS A 47 32.53 -38.42 -0.93
N GLY A 48 31.41 -37.74 -0.66
CA GLY A 48 31.03 -37.28 0.67
C GLY A 48 31.91 -36.18 1.26
N LYS A 49 32.86 -35.62 0.49
CA LYS A 49 33.79 -34.57 0.92
C LYS A 49 33.25 -33.16 0.68
N PHE A 50 32.05 -33.03 0.12
CA PHE A 50 31.43 -31.74 -0.16
C PHE A 50 31.08 -31.00 1.15
N LYS A 51 31.92 -30.03 1.51
CA LYS A 51 31.61 -29.06 2.57
C LYS A 51 30.75 -27.96 1.95
N ARG A 52 29.53 -27.80 2.47
CA ARG A 52 28.72 -26.62 2.16
C ARG A 52 29.47 -25.39 2.68
N GLU A 53 29.49 -24.32 1.90
CA GLU A 53 29.97 -23.03 2.38
C GLU A 53 29.21 -22.66 3.66
N PRO A 54 29.91 -22.13 4.69
CA PRO A 54 29.27 -21.75 5.94
C PRO A 54 28.22 -20.69 5.65
N THR A 55 27.08 -20.78 6.34
CA THR A 55 26.06 -19.75 6.23
C THR A 55 26.67 -18.42 6.68
N PRO A 56 26.55 -17.32 5.89
CA PRO A 56 27.09 -16.02 6.26
C PRO A 56 26.62 -15.58 7.67
N PRO A 57 27.37 -14.75 8.40
CA PRO A 57 26.99 -14.34 9.76
C PRO A 57 25.76 -13.42 9.82
N ASP A 58 25.41 -12.74 8.73
CA ASP A 58 24.32 -11.74 8.70
C ASP A 58 22.93 -12.33 8.46
N VAL A 59 22.69 -13.55 8.95
CA VAL A 59 21.47 -14.29 8.63
C VAL A 59 20.31 -13.89 9.54
N LYS A 60 19.28 -13.31 8.93
CA LYS A 60 18.02 -12.97 9.58
C LYS A 60 17.13 -14.20 9.69
N ILE A 61 16.33 -14.27 10.76
CA ILE A 61 15.29 -15.29 10.87
C ILE A 61 14.15 -14.89 9.93
N VAL A 62 13.54 -15.87 9.24
CA VAL A 62 12.39 -15.60 8.36
C VAL A 62 11.26 -14.96 9.16
N GLU A 63 10.83 -13.78 8.73
CA GLU A 63 9.76 -13.01 9.36
C GLU A 63 8.37 -13.60 9.08
N ALA A 64 7.42 -13.23 9.94
CA ALA A 64 6.01 -13.58 9.74
C ALA A 64 5.49 -12.92 8.46
N ARG A 65 4.74 -13.68 7.66
CA ARG A 65 4.21 -13.21 6.38
C ARG A 65 3.07 -12.22 6.57
N ASP A 66 2.91 -11.34 5.59
CA ASP A 66 1.75 -10.46 5.50
C ASP A 66 0.44 -11.25 5.37
N LYS A 67 -0.66 -10.59 5.74
CA LYS A 67 -2.01 -11.15 5.61
C LYS A 67 -2.28 -11.51 4.15
N LEU A 68 -2.74 -12.74 3.93
CA LEU A 68 -3.09 -13.22 2.60
C LEU A 68 -4.48 -12.69 2.23
N ASN A 69 -4.57 -11.91 1.15
CA ASN A 69 -5.84 -11.49 0.59
C ASN A 69 -6.35 -12.57 -0.37
N LEU A 70 -7.26 -13.41 0.10
CA LEU A 70 -7.91 -14.44 -0.73
C LEU A 70 -9.13 -13.88 -1.50
N GLU A 71 -9.55 -12.65 -1.18
CA GLU A 71 -10.82 -12.09 -1.62
C GLU A 71 -10.73 -11.31 -2.95
N GLU A 72 -9.52 -11.00 -3.42
CA GLU A 72 -9.31 -10.09 -4.55
C GLU A 72 -9.94 -10.57 -5.87
N ASN A 73 -10.14 -11.88 -5.99
CA ASN A 73 -10.69 -12.53 -7.18
C ASN A 73 -12.10 -13.10 -6.97
N LEU A 74 -12.79 -12.74 -5.88
CA LEU A 74 -14.19 -13.13 -5.71
C LEU A 74 -15.04 -12.50 -6.81
N ASN A 75 -15.88 -13.31 -7.44
CA ASN A 75 -16.83 -12.94 -8.50
C ASN A 75 -16.22 -12.35 -9.79
N LYS A 76 -14.90 -12.44 -9.99
CA LYS A 76 -14.24 -12.02 -11.23
C LYS A 76 -14.01 -13.21 -12.15
N THR A 77 -14.46 -13.12 -13.40
CA THR A 77 -14.14 -14.07 -14.46
C THR A 77 -12.94 -13.55 -15.24
N VAL A 78 -11.83 -14.29 -15.20
CA VAL A 78 -10.60 -13.95 -15.94
C VAL A 78 -10.47 -14.88 -17.14
N LEU A 79 -10.32 -14.29 -18.33
CA LEU A 79 -10.04 -15.06 -19.55
C LEU A 79 -8.58 -15.51 -19.53
N VAL A 80 -8.35 -16.82 -19.51
CA VAL A 80 -7.00 -17.40 -19.53
C VAL A 80 -6.68 -17.90 -20.94
N PRO A 81 -5.58 -17.45 -21.56
CA PRO A 81 -5.22 -17.89 -22.90
C PRO A 81 -4.92 -19.39 -22.93
N TYR A 82 -5.34 -20.05 -24.01
CA TYR A 82 -5.08 -21.47 -24.21
C TYR A 82 -3.55 -21.71 -24.29
N GLY A 83 -3.01 -22.49 -23.34
CA GLY A 83 -1.56 -22.73 -23.20
C GLY A 83 -0.85 -21.88 -22.14
N ALA A 84 -1.53 -20.96 -21.45
CA ALA A 84 -0.94 -20.15 -20.37
C ALA A 84 -0.45 -20.97 -19.16
N SER A 85 -0.99 -22.18 -19.00
CA SER A 85 -0.58 -23.14 -17.97
C SER A 85 -0.45 -24.53 -18.57
N VAL A 86 0.69 -25.18 -18.34
CA VAL A 86 0.88 -26.61 -18.60
C VAL A 86 0.84 -27.34 -17.25
N GLY A 87 -0.30 -27.95 -16.96
CA GLY A 87 -0.56 -28.56 -15.66
C GLY A 87 -0.61 -27.51 -14.54
N ARG A 88 0.31 -27.61 -13.57
CA ARG A 88 0.43 -26.65 -12.46
C ARG A 88 1.35 -25.47 -12.76
N ARG A 89 2.17 -25.54 -13.81
CA ARG A 89 3.17 -24.51 -14.11
C ARG A 89 2.64 -23.48 -15.11
N GLY A 90 3.01 -22.22 -14.89
CA GLY A 90 2.56 -21.08 -15.71
C GLY A 90 1.38 -20.33 -15.09
N LYS A 91 1.03 -19.19 -15.69
CA LYS A 91 0.01 -18.26 -15.16
C LYS A 91 -1.39 -18.68 -15.63
N GLY A 92 -1.88 -19.79 -15.07
CA GLY A 92 -3.25 -20.26 -15.25
C GLY A 92 -4.28 -19.52 -14.38
N ALA A 93 -5.53 -19.97 -14.41
CA ALA A 93 -6.59 -19.47 -13.53
C ALA A 93 -6.34 -19.91 -12.08
N GLY A 94 -6.28 -18.95 -11.15
CA GLY A 94 -6.15 -19.19 -9.71
C GLY A 94 -5.09 -18.32 -9.02
N TYR A 95 -4.65 -18.76 -7.85
CA TYR A 95 -3.56 -18.14 -7.10
C TYR A 95 -2.21 -18.54 -7.69
N TYR A 96 -1.35 -17.56 -7.98
CA TYR A 96 -0.05 -17.79 -8.60
C TYR A 96 1.10 -17.55 -7.61
N CYS A 97 2.07 -18.46 -7.57
CA CYS A 97 3.33 -18.25 -6.86
C CYS A 97 4.45 -17.85 -7.80
N GLU A 98 4.96 -16.64 -7.65
CA GLU A 98 6.11 -16.12 -8.42
C GLU A 98 7.40 -16.90 -8.16
N THR A 99 7.58 -17.47 -6.95
CA THR A 99 8.83 -18.16 -6.63
C THR A 99 8.90 -19.59 -7.17
N CYS A 100 7.74 -20.19 -7.45
CA CYS A 100 7.62 -21.59 -7.85
C CYS A 100 7.12 -21.75 -9.29
N ASP A 101 6.67 -20.67 -9.91
CA ASP A 101 5.97 -20.64 -11.19
C ASP A 101 4.80 -21.63 -11.25
N GLU A 102 4.09 -21.77 -10.14
CA GLU A 102 2.98 -22.72 -9.97
C GLU A 102 1.67 -21.97 -9.66
N THR A 103 0.58 -22.38 -10.31
CA THR A 103 -0.78 -21.92 -10.02
C THR A 103 -1.61 -22.94 -9.26
N TYR A 104 -2.41 -22.44 -8.32
CA TYR A 104 -3.33 -23.19 -7.46
C TYR A 104 -4.75 -22.70 -7.65
N LYS A 105 -5.67 -23.63 -7.92
CA LYS A 105 -7.09 -23.32 -8.15
C LYS A 105 -7.87 -23.16 -6.85
N ASP A 106 -7.46 -23.89 -5.80
CA ASP A 106 -8.13 -23.87 -4.49
C ASP A 106 -7.32 -23.07 -3.47
N SER A 107 -8.02 -22.43 -2.52
CA SER A 107 -7.42 -21.66 -1.42
C SER A 107 -6.62 -22.55 -0.44
N ASN A 108 -7.13 -23.73 -0.10
CA ASN A 108 -6.43 -24.66 0.80
C ASN A 108 -5.12 -25.16 0.18
N SER A 109 -5.20 -25.61 -1.08
CA SER A 109 -4.02 -26.02 -1.86
C SER A 109 -2.99 -24.88 -1.98
N TRP A 110 -3.45 -23.62 -2.07
CA TRP A 110 -2.59 -22.44 -2.07
C TRP A 110 -1.88 -22.24 -0.72
N ILE A 111 -2.62 -22.30 0.39
CA ILE A 111 -2.05 -22.15 1.74
C ILE A 111 -1.04 -23.26 2.05
N ASP A 112 -1.35 -24.49 1.65
CA ASP A 112 -0.44 -25.63 1.81
C ASP A 112 0.84 -25.44 1.01
N HIS A 113 0.74 -24.93 -0.23
CA HIS A 113 1.92 -24.54 -0.99
C HIS A 113 2.72 -23.46 -0.29
N LEU A 114 2.06 -22.42 0.23
CA LEU A 114 2.70 -21.35 0.97
C LEU A 114 3.47 -21.88 2.19
N ASN A 115 2.92 -22.86 2.89
CA ASN A 115 3.54 -23.45 4.07
C ASN A 115 4.49 -24.61 3.75
N SER A 116 4.46 -25.12 2.52
CA SER A 116 5.30 -26.23 2.10
C SER A 116 6.79 -25.89 2.24
N LYS A 117 7.57 -26.87 2.73
CA LYS A 117 9.03 -26.76 2.77
C LYS A 117 9.62 -26.51 1.38
N GLN A 118 9.00 -27.04 0.32
CA GLN A 118 9.46 -26.87 -1.06
C GLN A 118 9.43 -25.40 -1.49
N ARG A 119 8.29 -24.71 -1.31
CA ARG A 119 8.21 -23.28 -1.59
C ARG A 119 9.18 -22.50 -0.71
N ILE A 120 9.22 -22.77 0.59
CA ILE A 120 10.11 -22.06 1.50
C ILE A 120 11.58 -22.24 1.12
N ILE A 121 12.00 -23.45 0.74
CA ILE A 121 13.34 -23.73 0.25
C ILE A 121 13.60 -23.00 -1.07
N ARG A 122 12.62 -22.92 -1.98
CA ARG A 122 12.75 -22.15 -3.24
C ARG A 122 12.86 -20.65 -2.98
N ILE A 123 12.06 -20.11 -2.07
CA ILE A 123 12.19 -18.76 -1.53
C ILE A 123 13.63 -18.59 -1.07
N LEU A 124 14.10 -19.37 -0.09
CA LEU A 124 15.47 -19.30 0.41
C LEU A 124 16.54 -19.54 -0.67
N ALA A 125 16.26 -20.29 -1.74
CA ALA A 125 17.19 -20.58 -2.81
C ALA A 125 17.32 -19.40 -3.79
N ASN A 126 16.20 -18.79 -4.18
CA ASN A 126 16.16 -17.54 -4.95
C ASN A 126 16.74 -16.40 -4.11
N LEU A 127 16.44 -16.44 -2.82
CA LEU A 127 16.94 -15.59 -1.76
C LEU A 127 18.26 -16.12 -1.17
N ARG A 128 19.05 -16.98 -1.85
CA ARG A 128 20.44 -17.26 -1.42
C ARG A 128 21.31 -16.00 -1.44
N ALA A 129 20.81 -14.91 -2.03
CA ALA A 129 21.32 -13.55 -1.91
C ALA A 129 20.89 -12.83 -0.62
N THR A 130 19.79 -13.21 0.02
CA THR A 130 19.37 -12.66 1.32
C THR A 130 19.59 -13.71 2.39
N ASN A 131 20.56 -13.44 3.24
CA ASN A 131 20.89 -14.25 4.40
C ASN A 131 19.65 -14.48 5.30
N GLN A 132 18.87 -15.53 5.06
CA GLN A 132 17.70 -15.89 5.87
C GLN A 132 17.72 -17.37 6.27
N THR A 133 17.47 -17.68 7.55
CA THR A 133 17.37 -19.06 8.06
C THR A 133 15.98 -19.40 8.56
N LEU A 134 15.61 -20.67 8.37
CA LEU A 134 14.41 -21.28 8.98
C LEU A 134 14.63 -21.75 10.42
N ARG A 135 15.85 -21.66 10.94
CA ARG A 135 16.16 -22.06 12.30
C ARG A 135 15.57 -21.01 13.24
N GLN A 136 14.63 -21.43 14.07
CA GLN A 136 14.08 -20.59 15.13
C GLN A 136 14.86 -20.82 16.42
N ASP A 137 15.19 -19.73 17.11
CA ASP A 137 15.84 -19.79 18.41
C ASP A 137 14.83 -20.12 19.51
N ARG A 138 15.31 -20.70 20.61
CA ARG A 138 14.49 -20.96 21.79
C ARG A 138 14.22 -19.64 22.51
N ALA A 139 12.95 -19.36 22.80
CA ALA A 139 12.55 -18.14 23.48
C ALA A 139 13.11 -18.06 24.91
N THR A 140 13.56 -16.88 25.31
CA THR A 140 13.97 -16.58 26.69
C THR A 140 12.80 -16.03 27.52
N LEU A 141 12.94 -15.97 28.85
CA LEU A 141 11.92 -15.39 29.73
C LEU A 141 11.64 -13.91 29.43
N ASP A 142 12.68 -13.16 29.05
CA ASP A 142 12.55 -11.74 28.74
C ASP A 142 11.81 -11.53 27.42
N ASP A 143 11.99 -12.41 26.44
CA ASP A 143 11.24 -12.36 25.17
C ASP A 143 9.74 -12.59 25.41
N VAL A 144 9.40 -13.52 26.31
CA VAL A 144 8.01 -13.79 26.70
C VAL A 144 7.39 -12.58 27.38
N ARG A 145 8.12 -11.93 28.31
CA ARG A 145 7.64 -10.71 28.98
C ARG A 145 7.41 -9.57 27.99
N LYS A 146 8.36 -9.32 27.08
CA LYS A 146 8.22 -8.32 26.01
C LYS A 146 7.01 -8.63 25.12
N ARG A 147 6.84 -9.90 24.73
CA ARG A 147 5.72 -10.32 23.88
C ARG A 147 4.37 -10.13 24.58
N LEU A 148 4.28 -10.48 25.86
CA LEU A 148 3.06 -10.28 26.66
C LEU A 148 2.73 -8.78 26.83
N ALA A 149 3.73 -7.94 27.05
CA ALA A 149 3.53 -6.49 27.11
C ALA A 149 2.99 -5.93 25.78
N TRP A 150 3.57 -6.35 24.65
CA TRP A 150 3.10 -5.97 23.31
C TRP A 150 1.67 -6.45 23.04
N LEU A 151 1.34 -7.70 23.43
CA LEU A 151 -0.02 -8.21 23.28
C LEU A 151 -1.04 -7.44 24.11
N LYS A 152 -0.69 -7.05 25.35
CA LYS A 152 -1.54 -6.21 26.20
C LYS A 152 -1.79 -4.84 25.55
N GLN A 153 -0.74 -4.21 25.01
CA GLN A 153 -0.87 -2.95 24.27
C GLN A 153 -1.77 -3.11 23.05
N LYS A 154 -1.54 -4.14 22.23
CA LYS A 154 -2.35 -4.41 21.04
C LYS A 154 -3.84 -4.61 21.38
N ILE A 155 -4.14 -5.38 22.44
CA ILE A 155 -5.52 -5.57 22.91
C ILE A 155 -6.12 -4.25 23.40
N ALA A 156 -5.34 -3.43 24.12
CA ALA A 156 -5.79 -2.12 24.57
C ALA A 156 -6.09 -1.19 23.38
N ASP A 157 -5.27 -1.21 22.34
CA ASP A 157 -5.46 -0.39 21.15
C ASP A 157 -6.66 -0.88 20.32
N GLU A 158 -6.82 -2.20 20.14
CA GLU A 158 -8.01 -2.79 19.52
C GLU A 158 -9.29 -2.43 20.29
N LYS A 159 -9.25 -2.47 21.63
CA LYS A 159 -10.38 -2.03 22.46
C LYS A 159 -10.68 -0.54 22.33
N LYS A 160 -9.65 0.33 22.34
CA LYS A 160 -9.84 1.76 22.07
C LYS A 160 -10.48 1.99 20.71
N HIS A 161 -10.00 1.31 19.65
CA HIS A 161 -10.60 1.41 18.33
C HIS A 161 -12.07 0.99 18.30
N VAL A 162 -12.46 0.01 19.12
CA VAL A 162 -13.86 -0.42 19.32
C VAL A 162 -14.63 0.55 20.23
N GLU A 163 -14.02 1.23 21.18
CA GLU A 163 -14.68 2.25 22.02
C GLU A 163 -14.93 3.55 21.25
N PHE A 164 -14.01 3.92 20.34
CA PHE A 164 -14.22 4.95 19.31
C PHE A 164 -15.28 4.56 18.25
N ASN A 165 -16.00 3.44 18.42
CA ASN A 165 -17.09 3.05 17.55
C ASN A 165 -18.14 4.16 17.45
N LEU A 166 -18.78 4.18 16.28
CA LEU A 166 -19.64 5.21 15.72
C LEU A 166 -20.52 6.04 16.66
N SER A 167 -21.00 5.50 17.79
CA SER A 167 -21.87 6.23 18.72
C SER A 167 -21.21 7.51 19.24
N GLN A 168 -19.94 7.45 19.66
CA GLN A 168 -19.21 8.63 20.14
C GLN A 168 -18.94 9.65 19.01
N ARG A 169 -18.56 9.18 17.82
CA ARG A 169 -18.39 10.04 16.63
C ARG A 169 -19.69 10.68 16.17
N ILE A 170 -20.81 9.96 16.26
CA ILE A 170 -22.14 10.48 15.94
C ILE A 170 -22.56 11.51 16.98
N SER A 171 -22.31 11.28 18.28
CA SER A 171 -22.62 12.27 19.31
C SER A 171 -21.76 13.52 19.20
N GLU A 172 -20.46 13.38 18.92
CA GLU A 172 -19.55 14.52 18.71
C GLU A 172 -19.96 15.35 17.49
N ARG A 173 -20.26 14.71 16.36
CA ARG A 173 -20.78 15.43 15.17
C ARG A 173 -22.11 16.12 15.45
N LYS A 174 -23.02 15.47 16.18
CA LYS A 174 -24.31 16.07 16.57
C LYS A 174 -24.12 17.27 17.50
N ALA A 175 -23.18 17.21 18.44
CA ALA A 175 -22.87 18.33 19.35
C ALA A 175 -22.33 19.54 18.57
N ILE A 176 -21.39 19.32 17.66
CA ILE A 176 -20.84 20.36 16.78
C ILE A 176 -21.94 20.98 15.89
N GLU A 177 -22.80 20.15 15.30
CA GLU A 177 -23.92 20.64 14.47
C GLU A 177 -24.92 21.46 15.30
N GLU A 178 -25.16 21.09 16.55
CA GLU A 178 -26.03 21.83 17.46
C GLU A 178 -25.43 23.18 17.88
N GLU A 179 -24.13 23.23 18.15
CA GLU A 179 -23.39 24.46 18.43
C GLU A 179 -23.41 25.41 17.24
N GLU A 180 -23.12 24.91 16.03
CA GLU A 180 -23.25 25.70 14.80
C GLU A 180 -24.68 26.23 14.61
N ARG A 181 -25.69 25.44 14.95
CA ARG A 181 -27.10 25.85 14.85
C ARG A 181 -27.44 26.93 15.87
N LYS A 182 -26.88 26.87 17.09
CA LYS A 182 -27.01 27.91 18.12
C LYS A 182 -26.33 29.19 17.68
N GLU A 183 -25.09 29.14 17.19
CA GLU A 183 -24.40 30.30 16.64
C GLU A 183 -25.15 30.93 15.46
N LYS A 184 -25.68 30.12 14.53
CA LYS A 184 -26.48 30.62 13.40
C LYS A 184 -27.75 31.31 13.90
N LYS A 185 -28.39 30.81 14.97
CA LYS A 185 -29.56 31.46 15.60
C LYS A 185 -29.18 32.76 16.30
N GLU A 186 -28.05 32.81 17.01
CA GLU A 186 -27.56 34.01 17.68
C GLU A 186 -27.17 35.10 16.68
N LYS A 187 -26.42 34.75 15.63
CA LYS A 187 -26.08 35.63 14.50
C LYS A 187 -27.34 36.18 13.83
N LYS A 188 -28.40 35.36 13.67
CA LYS A 188 -29.71 35.84 13.17
C LYS A 188 -30.41 36.79 14.13
N LYS A 189 -30.38 36.52 15.44
CA LYS A 189 -30.98 37.41 16.46
C LYS A 189 -30.27 38.76 16.53
N ILE A 190 -28.93 38.78 16.46
CA ILE A 190 -28.13 40.00 16.45
C ILE A 190 -28.47 40.83 15.19
N ARG A 191 -28.48 40.21 14.01
CA ARG A 191 -28.88 40.88 12.76
C ARG A 191 -30.31 41.43 12.81
N LEU A 192 -31.24 40.73 13.47
CA LEU A 192 -32.62 41.22 13.60
C LEU A 192 -32.70 42.44 14.52
N LYS A 193 -31.94 42.44 15.63
CA LYS A 193 -31.85 43.59 16.55
C LYS A 193 -31.20 44.80 15.90
N GLU A 194 -30.13 44.60 15.12
CA GLU A 194 -29.49 45.67 14.34
C GLU A 194 -30.44 46.28 13.32
N LYS A 195 -31.22 45.44 12.61
CA LYS A 195 -32.26 45.92 11.70
C LYS A 195 -33.35 46.70 12.42
N GLN A 196 -33.83 46.24 13.58
CA GLN A 196 -34.84 46.95 14.37
C GLN A 196 -34.33 48.27 14.94
N LEU A 197 -33.05 48.36 15.31
CA LEU A 197 -32.44 49.60 15.76
C LEU A 197 -32.25 50.59 14.61
N ASN A 198 -31.93 50.12 13.41
CA ASN A 198 -31.85 50.99 12.23
C ASN A 198 -33.24 51.47 11.80
N THR A 199 -34.26 50.60 11.74
CA THR A 199 -35.62 51.04 11.41
C THR A 199 -36.18 52.01 12.44
N LYS A 200 -35.86 51.85 13.74
CA LYS A 200 -36.25 52.82 14.76
C LYS A 200 -35.53 54.16 14.63
N LYS A 201 -34.25 54.16 14.25
CA LYS A 201 -33.51 55.40 13.95
C LYS A 201 -34.07 56.10 12.71
N ASP A 202 -34.47 55.33 11.70
CA ASP A 202 -35.12 55.87 10.50
C ASP A 202 -36.53 56.41 10.84
N ASP A 203 -37.31 55.72 11.68
CA ASP A 203 -38.61 56.18 12.19
C ASP A 203 -38.48 57.44 13.08
N ASP A 204 -37.45 57.53 13.93
CA ASP A 204 -37.18 58.71 14.77
C ASP A 204 -36.68 59.93 13.94
N LEU A 205 -36.06 59.70 12.77
CA LEU A 205 -35.70 60.76 11.81
C LEU A 205 -36.92 61.21 10.98
N ILE A 206 -37.82 60.29 10.64
CA ILE A 206 -39.04 60.58 9.87
C ILE A 206 -40.14 61.21 10.74
N SER A 207 -40.21 60.89 12.05
CA SER A 207 -41.22 61.48 12.95
C SER A 207 -40.99 62.97 13.20
N VAL A 208 -39.72 63.41 13.28
CA VAL A 208 -39.37 64.81 13.51
C VAL A 208 -39.69 65.69 12.29
N GLU A 209 -39.59 65.16 11.06
CA GLU A 209 -39.99 65.88 9.85
C GLU A 209 -41.52 65.90 9.67
N ASN A 210 -42.21 64.80 9.99
CA ASN A 210 -43.67 64.73 9.83
C ASN A 210 -44.45 65.61 10.82
N ASP A 211 -43.98 65.76 12.06
CA ASP A 211 -44.64 66.64 13.04
C ASP A 211 -44.54 68.12 12.62
N THR A 212 -43.43 68.52 12.01
CA THR A 212 -43.25 69.91 11.52
C THR A 212 -44.06 70.21 10.25
N ILE A 213 -44.20 69.24 9.34
CA ILE A 213 -45.00 69.36 8.12
C ILE A 213 -46.51 69.29 8.43
N ALA A 214 -46.92 68.43 9.36
CA ALA A 214 -48.31 68.33 9.81
C ALA A 214 -48.80 69.61 10.49
N GLN A 215 -47.91 70.30 11.23
CA GLN A 215 -48.21 71.56 11.90
C GLN A 215 -48.21 72.77 10.95
N MET A 216 -47.40 72.77 9.87
CA MET A 216 -47.49 73.80 8.81
C MET A 216 -48.72 73.62 7.90
N MET A 217 -49.25 72.41 7.77
CA MET A 217 -50.41 72.10 6.92
C MET A 217 -51.75 72.09 7.66
N GLY A 218 -51.79 72.52 8.93
CA GLY A 218 -53.03 72.81 9.66
C GLY A 218 -53.89 71.60 10.04
N PHE A 219 -53.30 70.40 10.21
CA PHE A 219 -54.04 69.23 10.69
C PHE A 219 -54.04 69.16 12.24
N GLU A 220 -54.78 70.07 12.87
CA GLU A 220 -55.17 69.94 14.27
C GLU A 220 -56.45 69.09 14.39
N ASN A 221 -56.28 67.86 14.85
CA ASN A 221 -57.22 67.16 15.73
C ASN A 221 -58.68 67.00 15.22
N PHE A 222 -58.87 66.31 14.10
CA PHE A 222 -60.19 65.73 13.77
C PHE A 222 -60.47 64.52 14.66
N GLY A 223 -61.19 64.76 15.76
CA GLY A 223 -61.72 63.70 16.60
C GLY A 223 -62.66 62.78 15.81
N SER A 224 -62.42 61.47 15.90
CA SER A 224 -63.44 60.47 15.59
C SER A 224 -63.63 59.54 16.78
N THR A 225 -64.80 59.71 17.36
CA THR A 225 -65.46 58.87 18.35
C THR A 225 -65.73 57.46 17.83
N LYS A 226 -65.71 56.50 18.78
CA LYS A 226 -66.55 55.31 18.95
C LYS A 226 -65.91 53.92 18.79
N LEU A 227 -66.20 53.14 19.83
CA LEU A 227 -66.33 51.67 20.00
C LEU A 227 -65.07 50.91 20.39
#